data_AF-A0A1J8P3M7-F1
#
_entry.id   AF-A0A1J8P3M7-F1
#
_cell.length_a   1.000
_cell.length_b   1.000
_cell.length_c   1.000
_cell.angle_alpha   90.00
_cell.angle_beta   90.00
_cell.angle_gamma   90.00
#
_symmetry.space_group_name_H-M   'P 1'
#
loop_
_entity.id
_entity.type
_entity.pdbx_description
1 polymer ?
#
loop_
_entity_poly.entity_id
_entity_poly.type
_entity_poly.pdbx_seq_one_letter_code
_entity_poly.pdbx_strand_id
1 'polypeptide(L)'
;ILDLKEHIPKTVDVTAVSLKGCCAGVDYGKDVLIELNKENFKPVVSSKLGLVEVHIFGRTFTSRVYHSENSRTAWKYDENDKIVAVPYADEKHHIVISVDEGGNPKVIKTHNNKDWRKFKGELRVKVVAGERSNTLDALIDFQAQLKIQGAKMSQIDVETGEQDWLKGQPNNTLRSYGGQARLMTQFIGSNITLHIDSGLHSGATVFSYKNVAFREIIIHSPEYVVGYSDAWDSKFISFDYNEDNVPLLSVPIKYNPDITLNIIISTEGSTKEMVLSQLQQAKKEIGNASVLKVRISTGQQYLMPEQESRDLINYLSQELGVKIERVHMGDHDSKFKLLLSKNPGDPEIKVHEHLAETTPHQDTPLHNWA
;
A
#
# COMPACT_ATOMS: atom_id res chain seq x y z
N ILE A 1 21.59 30.46 10.74
CA ILE A 1 21.36 29.31 11.64
C ILE A 1 20.08 29.63 12.39
N LEU A 2 19.06 28.78 12.29
CA LEU A 2 17.79 28.98 13.01
C LEU A 2 18.01 28.60 14.47
N ASP A 3 17.73 29.52 15.41
CA ASP A 3 17.71 29.19 16.84
C ASP A 3 16.38 28.52 17.19
N LEU A 4 16.45 27.20 17.40
CA LEU A 4 15.28 26.39 17.78
C LEU A 4 14.68 26.84 19.12
N LYS A 5 15.47 27.44 20.03
CA LYS A 5 14.96 27.95 21.32
C LYS A 5 14.10 29.20 21.20
N GLU A 6 14.31 30.01 20.17
CA GLU A 6 13.46 31.20 19.93
C GLU A 6 12.06 30.81 19.47
N HIS A 7 11.91 29.62 18.86
CA HIS A 7 10.68 29.20 18.19
C HIS A 7 9.93 28.09 18.94
N ILE A 8 10.63 27.30 19.77
CA ILE A 8 10.01 26.30 20.64
C ILE A 8 9.81 26.94 22.03
N PRO A 9 8.58 27.10 22.51
CA PRO A 9 8.34 27.64 23.84
C PRO A 9 9.10 26.83 24.90
N LYS A 10 9.76 27.52 25.84
CA LYS A 10 10.52 26.89 26.94
C LYS A 10 9.68 25.94 27.82
N THR A 11 8.36 25.99 27.68
CA THR A 11 7.37 25.14 28.37
C THR A 11 7.10 23.81 27.65
N VAL A 12 7.61 23.61 26.44
CA VAL A 12 7.40 22.40 25.64
C VAL A 12 8.57 21.45 25.84
N ASP A 13 8.29 20.27 26.36
CA ASP A 13 9.25 19.17 26.45
C ASP A 13 9.26 18.37 25.14
N VAL A 14 10.37 18.48 24.39
CA VAL A 14 10.58 17.71 23.17
C VAL A 14 11.11 16.33 23.55
N THR A 15 10.20 15.38 23.68
CA THR A 15 10.53 14.00 24.11
C THR A 15 11.03 13.10 22.98
N ALA A 16 10.75 13.44 21.72
CA ALA A 16 11.15 12.65 20.56
C ALA A 16 11.31 13.49 19.29
N VAL A 17 12.28 13.14 18.46
CA VAL A 17 12.52 13.69 17.11
C VAL A 17 12.58 12.54 16.12
N SER A 18 11.78 12.61 15.05
CA SER A 18 11.75 11.59 13.99
C SER A 18 12.24 12.17 12.68
N LEU A 19 13.42 11.71 12.24
CA LEU A 19 13.98 12.05 10.94
C LEU A 19 13.27 11.20 9.88
N LYS A 20 12.57 11.86 8.96
CA LYS A 20 11.73 11.22 7.94
C LYS A 20 12.42 11.05 6.57
N GLY A 21 13.68 11.48 6.43
CA GLY A 21 14.45 11.35 5.20
C GLY A 21 14.91 9.92 4.91
N CYS A 22 15.22 9.66 3.63
CA CYS A 22 15.73 8.38 3.14
C CYS A 22 17.18 8.15 3.57
N CYS A 23 17.54 6.88 3.78
CA CYS A 23 18.93 6.41 3.82
C CYS A 23 19.87 7.23 4.72
N ALA A 24 19.38 7.65 5.89
CA ALA A 24 20.11 8.57 6.76
C ALA A 24 21.41 7.96 7.34
N GLY A 25 21.58 6.64 7.25
CA GLY A 25 22.69 5.92 7.84
C GLY A 25 22.48 5.64 9.33
N VAL A 26 23.28 4.72 9.87
CA VAL A 26 23.10 4.16 11.23
C VAL A 26 23.32 5.23 12.31
N ASP A 27 24.27 6.14 12.07
CA ASP A 27 24.79 7.06 13.07
C ASP A 27 24.27 8.50 12.95
N TYR A 28 23.62 8.90 11.85
CA TYR A 28 23.19 10.29 11.66
C TYR A 28 22.24 10.79 12.75
N GLY A 29 21.40 9.90 13.29
CA GLY A 29 20.56 10.23 14.46
C GLY A 29 21.37 10.58 15.72
N LYS A 30 22.59 10.04 15.89
CA LYS A 30 23.49 10.42 16.98
C LYS A 30 24.01 11.83 16.79
N ASP A 31 24.43 12.18 15.58
CA ASP A 31 24.96 13.50 15.27
C ASP A 31 23.92 14.58 15.57
N VAL A 32 22.68 14.36 15.13
CA VAL A 32 21.55 15.24 15.45
C VAL A 32 21.29 15.33 16.95
N LEU A 33 21.35 14.20 17.67
CA LEU A 33 21.19 14.18 19.13
C LEU A 33 22.28 14.99 19.86
N ILE A 34 23.52 14.94 19.39
CA ILE A 34 24.64 15.72 19.94
C ILE A 34 24.38 17.21 19.77
N GLU A 35 23.94 17.65 18.58
CA GLU A 35 23.62 19.06 18.33
C GLU A 35 22.42 19.55 19.17
N LEU A 36 21.37 18.74 19.30
CA LEU A 36 20.22 19.06 20.15
C LEU A 36 20.61 19.22 21.62
N ASN A 37 21.55 18.41 22.11
CA ASN A 37 22.01 18.49 23.49
C ASN A 37 22.83 19.76 23.78
N LYS A 38 23.54 20.33 22.80
CA LYS A 38 24.16 21.66 22.96
C LYS A 38 23.12 22.74 23.27
N GLU A 39 21.89 22.52 22.82
CA GLU A 39 20.74 23.36 23.09
C GLU A 39 19.90 22.91 24.29
N ASN A 40 20.41 22.00 25.13
CA ASN A 40 19.73 21.40 26.29
C ASN A 40 18.46 20.59 25.96
N PHE A 41 18.34 20.09 24.73
CA PHE A 41 17.30 19.12 24.37
C PHE A 41 17.88 17.70 24.40
N LYS A 42 17.22 16.78 25.13
CA LYS A 42 17.61 15.35 25.21
C LYS A 42 16.49 14.40 24.75
N PRO A 43 15.96 14.56 23.51
CA PRO A 43 14.93 13.67 23.00
C PRO A 43 15.49 12.28 22.66
N VAL A 44 14.59 11.33 22.41
CA VAL A 44 14.92 10.18 21.56
C VAL A 44 14.96 10.64 20.11
N VAL A 45 16.09 10.47 19.41
CA VAL A 45 16.21 10.79 17.98
C VAL A 45 16.17 9.50 17.17
N SER A 46 15.27 9.42 16.19
CA SER A 46 15.12 8.27 15.30
C SER A 46 15.38 8.61 13.85
N SER A 47 15.94 7.65 13.10
CA SER A 47 16.26 7.80 11.68
C SER A 47 15.84 6.57 10.87
N LYS A 48 15.68 6.74 9.55
CA LYS A 48 15.34 5.66 8.60
C LYS A 48 16.59 5.26 7.83
N LEU A 49 16.86 3.96 7.75
CA LEU A 49 18.04 3.40 7.09
C LEU A 49 17.82 3.09 5.60
N GLY A 50 16.57 3.03 5.16
CA GLY A 50 16.20 2.71 3.79
C GLY A 50 15.51 3.84 3.06
N LEU A 51 15.04 3.54 1.85
CA LEU A 51 14.19 4.42 1.06
C LEU A 51 12.89 4.66 1.83
N VAL A 52 12.50 5.92 2.01
CA VAL A 52 11.26 6.29 2.68
C VAL A 52 10.21 6.65 1.65
N GLU A 53 9.08 5.98 1.73
CA GLU A 53 7.93 6.24 0.88
C GLU A 53 6.75 6.67 1.76
N VAL A 54 6.04 7.72 1.34
CA VAL A 54 4.83 8.20 2.03
C VAL A 54 3.65 7.96 1.11
N HIS A 55 2.75 7.09 1.54
CA HIS A 55 1.55 6.78 0.78
C HIS A 55 0.53 7.92 0.86
N ILE A 56 -0.41 7.98 -0.08
CA ILE A 56 -1.47 9.02 -0.18
C ILE A 56 -2.33 9.17 1.09
N PHE A 57 -2.34 8.16 1.96
CA PHE A 57 -3.03 8.15 3.25
C PHE A 57 -2.12 8.53 4.43
N GLY A 58 -0.94 9.09 4.17
CA GLY A 58 0.02 9.55 5.18
C GLY A 58 0.81 8.44 5.89
N ARG A 59 0.65 7.17 5.49
CA ARG A 59 1.42 6.05 6.03
C ARG A 59 2.83 6.03 5.45
N THR A 60 3.82 5.85 6.31
CA THR A 60 5.23 5.82 5.93
C THR A 60 5.77 4.40 5.89
N PHE A 61 6.39 4.05 4.77
CA PHE A 61 7.07 2.78 4.54
C PHE A 61 8.59 3.02 4.50
N THR A 62 9.35 1.98 4.83
CA THR A 62 10.80 2.04 4.69
C THR A 62 11.24 0.79 3.93
N SER A 63 11.84 1.00 2.76
CA SER A 63 12.13 -0.06 1.79
C SER A 63 10.93 -0.97 1.56
N ARG A 64 9.76 -0.35 1.32
CA ARG A 64 8.45 -1.01 1.07
C ARG A 64 7.87 -1.83 2.24
N VAL A 65 8.55 -1.89 3.39
CA VAL A 65 8.02 -2.56 4.59
C VAL A 65 7.37 -1.53 5.51
N TYR A 66 6.14 -1.82 5.92
CA TYR A 66 5.43 -1.01 6.90
C TYR A 66 5.98 -1.28 8.31
N HIS A 67 6.38 -0.22 9.03
CA HIS A 67 6.94 -0.31 10.38
C HIS A 67 8.02 -1.39 10.59
N SER A 68 9.04 -1.44 9.72
CA SER A 68 10.22 -2.28 9.98
C SER A 68 11.13 -1.66 11.04
N GLU A 69 11.28 -2.34 12.17
CA GLU A 69 12.25 -1.99 13.23
C GLU A 69 13.70 -2.16 12.71
N ASN A 70 13.94 -3.16 11.85
CA ASN A 70 15.26 -3.45 11.28
C ASN A 70 15.76 -2.37 10.30
N SER A 71 14.88 -1.55 9.76
CA SER A 71 15.23 -0.51 8.79
C SER A 71 15.41 0.86 9.44
N ARG A 72 15.63 0.93 10.75
CA ARG A 72 15.60 2.17 11.54
C ARG A 72 16.61 2.13 12.67
N THR A 73 17.02 3.30 13.14
CA THR A 73 17.81 3.44 14.37
C THR A 73 17.20 4.49 15.27
N ALA A 74 17.41 4.33 16.58
CA ALA A 74 17.04 5.34 17.56
C ALA A 74 18.12 5.46 18.64
N TRP A 75 18.37 6.70 19.04
CA TRP A 75 19.43 7.08 19.96
C TRP A 75 18.87 8.00 21.05
N LYS A 76 19.36 7.87 22.28
CA LYS A 76 19.07 8.79 23.38
C LYS A 76 20.26 8.91 24.32
N TYR A 77 20.24 9.94 25.18
CA TYR A 77 21.09 9.96 26.37
C TYR A 77 20.50 9.06 27.46
N ASP A 78 21.34 8.29 28.13
CA ASP A 78 20.99 7.56 29.35
C ASP A 78 21.12 8.46 30.60
N GLU A 79 20.89 7.87 31.78
CA GLU A 79 20.98 8.58 33.06
C GLU A 79 22.40 9.07 33.41
N ASN A 80 23.42 8.55 32.73
CA ASN A 80 24.83 8.91 32.91
C ASN A 80 25.35 9.82 31.78
N ASP A 81 24.44 10.44 31.02
CA ASP A 81 24.76 11.29 29.87
C ASP A 81 25.57 10.59 28.76
N LYS A 82 25.41 9.27 28.60
CA LYS A 82 25.98 8.52 27.48
C LYS A 82 24.94 8.28 26.40
N ILE A 83 25.37 8.38 25.14
CA ILE A 83 24.52 8.05 24.00
C ILE A 83 24.41 6.53 23.88
N VAL A 84 23.18 6.04 23.91
CA VAL A 84 22.86 4.61 23.79
C VAL A 84 21.87 4.37 22.67
N ALA A 85 22.01 3.22 22.00
CA ALA A 85 20.98 2.74 21.08
C ALA A 85 19.75 2.36 21.90
N VAL A 86 18.58 2.72 21.42
CA VAL A 86 17.31 2.26 22.00
C VAL A 86 16.48 1.56 20.94
N PRO A 87 15.72 0.51 21.32
CA PRO A 87 14.68 0.00 20.47
C PRO A 87 13.78 1.16 20.06
N TYR A 88 13.57 1.30 18.76
CA TYR A 88 12.62 2.28 18.29
C TYR A 88 11.23 1.83 18.74
N ALA A 89 10.42 2.80 19.17
CA ALA A 89 9.05 2.57 19.56
C ALA A 89 8.20 3.55 18.76
N ASP A 90 8.06 3.31 17.44
CA ASP A 90 7.07 4.06 16.65
C ASP A 90 5.66 3.76 17.11
N GLU A 91 5.49 2.65 17.82
CA GLU A 91 4.19 2.22 18.27
C GLU A 91 4.06 2.52 19.76
N LYS A 92 3.56 3.73 20.05
CA LYS A 92 2.98 4.07 21.36
C LYS A 92 1.64 3.35 21.53
N HIS A 93 1.63 2.03 21.36
CA HIS A 93 0.48 1.21 21.74
C HIS A 93 0.23 1.43 23.22
N HIS A 94 -1.03 1.66 23.55
CA HIS A 94 -1.45 1.76 24.93
C HIS A 94 -1.35 0.38 25.59
N ILE A 95 -1.66 -0.68 24.83
CA ILE A 95 -1.70 -2.07 25.27
C ILE A 95 -1.06 -2.95 24.18
N VAL A 96 -0.25 -3.92 24.60
CA VAL A 96 0.16 -5.07 23.78
C VAL A 96 -0.46 -6.31 24.41
N ILE A 97 -1.14 -7.11 23.60
CA ILE A 97 -1.71 -8.39 24.00
C ILE A 97 -1.13 -9.53 23.18
N SER A 98 -1.08 -10.72 23.76
CA SER A 98 -0.86 -11.98 23.05
C SER A 98 -2.15 -12.79 23.11
N VAL A 99 -2.52 -13.45 22.01
CA VAL A 99 -3.63 -14.44 22.01
C VAL A 99 -3.02 -15.83 22.01
N ASP A 100 -3.35 -16.64 23.02
CA ASP A 100 -2.89 -18.02 23.08
C ASP A 100 -3.69 -18.95 22.16
N GLU A 101 -3.25 -20.21 22.04
CA GLU A 101 -3.93 -21.24 21.24
C GLU A 101 -5.39 -21.45 21.69
N GLY A 102 -5.71 -21.20 22.97
CA GLY A 102 -7.05 -21.29 23.51
C GLY A 102 -7.94 -20.07 23.25
N GLY A 103 -7.44 -19.05 22.55
CA GLY A 103 -8.19 -17.82 22.23
C GLY A 103 -8.33 -16.85 23.39
N ASN A 104 -7.48 -16.96 24.43
CA ASN A 104 -7.54 -16.04 25.55
C ASN A 104 -6.59 -14.86 25.34
N PRO A 105 -7.09 -13.60 25.37
CA PRO A 105 -6.23 -12.43 25.28
C PRO A 105 -5.50 -12.20 26.60
N LYS A 106 -4.17 -12.18 26.55
CA LYS A 106 -3.30 -11.84 27.69
C LYS A 106 -2.60 -10.52 27.45
N VAL A 107 -2.77 -9.55 28.35
CA VAL A 107 -2.00 -8.30 28.32
C VAL A 107 -0.57 -8.57 28.74
N ILE A 108 0.39 -8.32 27.85
CA ILE A 108 1.82 -8.58 28.08
C ILE A 108 2.63 -7.31 28.30
N LYS A 109 2.14 -6.16 27.82
CA LYS A 109 2.78 -4.86 28.03
C LYS A 109 1.74 -3.75 27.97
N THR A 110 1.98 -2.68 28.75
CA THR A 110 1.18 -1.46 28.70
C THR A 110 2.09 -0.24 28.63
N HIS A 111 1.55 0.87 28.13
CA HIS A 111 2.27 2.13 28.13
C HIS A 111 2.59 2.58 29.57
N ASN A 112 3.87 2.83 29.85
CA ASN A 112 4.42 3.20 31.17
C ASN A 112 4.06 2.22 32.29
N ASN A 113 3.87 0.93 31.99
CA ASN A 113 3.50 -0.12 32.96
C ASN A 113 2.23 0.22 33.77
N LYS A 114 1.35 1.06 33.22
CA LYS A 114 0.08 1.40 33.86
C LYS A 114 -0.88 0.21 33.80
N ASP A 115 -1.71 0.04 34.83
CA ASP A 115 -2.80 -0.94 34.80
C ASP A 115 -3.77 -0.58 33.66
N TRP A 116 -3.92 -1.50 32.69
CA TRP A 116 -4.77 -1.29 31.51
C TRP A 116 -6.23 -1.06 31.89
N ARG A 117 -6.67 -1.55 33.07
CA ARG A 117 -8.03 -1.34 33.58
C ARG A 117 -8.34 0.12 33.92
N LYS A 118 -7.31 0.97 33.97
CA LYS A 118 -7.43 2.40 34.23
C LYS A 118 -7.42 3.24 32.95
N PHE A 119 -7.14 2.65 31.79
CA PHE A 119 -7.19 3.38 30.54
C PHE A 119 -8.63 3.78 30.18
N LYS A 120 -8.76 4.94 29.53
CA LYS A 120 -10.01 5.57 29.09
C LYS A 120 -9.84 6.05 27.65
N GLY A 121 -10.96 6.19 26.93
CA GLY A 121 -10.98 6.76 25.60
C GLY A 121 -10.49 5.81 24.51
N GLU A 122 -9.89 6.38 23.46
CA GLU A 122 -9.50 5.68 22.25
C GLU A 122 -8.09 5.08 22.39
N LEU A 123 -7.99 3.75 22.31
CA LEU A 123 -6.75 3.03 22.49
C LEU A 123 -6.25 2.48 21.15
N ARG A 124 -4.94 2.61 20.97
CA ARG A 124 -4.13 1.87 19.99
C ARG A 124 -3.58 0.61 20.66
N VAL A 125 -3.87 -0.57 20.10
CA VAL A 125 -3.53 -1.87 20.67
C VAL A 125 -2.71 -2.69 19.69
N LYS A 126 -1.65 -3.36 20.19
CA LYS A 126 -0.88 -4.36 19.45
C LYS A 126 -1.33 -5.75 19.82
N VAL A 127 -1.37 -6.65 18.85
CA VAL A 127 -1.78 -8.04 19.03
C VAL A 127 -0.71 -8.93 18.44
N VAL A 128 -0.07 -9.74 19.28
CA VAL A 128 0.67 -10.92 18.84
C VAL A 128 -0.34 -12.05 18.75
N ALA A 129 -0.76 -12.39 17.53
CA ALA A 129 -1.86 -13.30 17.32
C ALA A 129 -1.45 -14.77 17.41
N GLY A 130 -2.43 -15.60 17.78
CA GLY A 130 -2.37 -17.05 17.63
C GLY A 130 -3.11 -17.48 16.37
N GLU A 131 -3.89 -18.55 16.45
CA GLU A 131 -4.73 -18.98 15.35
C GLU A 131 -5.78 -17.93 14.96
N ARG A 132 -6.14 -17.92 13.67
CA ARG A 132 -7.01 -16.92 13.04
C ARG A 132 -8.37 -16.74 13.72
N SER A 133 -9.13 -17.84 13.92
CA SER A 133 -10.48 -17.77 14.51
C SER A 133 -10.42 -17.28 15.95
N ASN A 134 -9.49 -17.85 16.71
CA ASN A 134 -9.36 -17.60 18.15
C ASN A 134 -8.94 -16.15 18.40
N THR A 135 -8.15 -15.57 17.50
CA THR A 135 -7.75 -14.15 17.57
C THR A 135 -8.92 -13.19 17.40
N LEU A 136 -9.87 -13.45 16.49
CA LEU A 136 -11.03 -12.57 16.30
C LEU A 136 -11.91 -12.54 17.56
N ASP A 137 -12.27 -13.71 18.07
CA ASP A 137 -13.15 -13.83 19.24
C ASP A 137 -12.50 -13.19 20.48
N ALA A 138 -11.20 -13.46 20.70
CA ALA A 138 -10.42 -12.83 21.77
C ALA A 138 -10.48 -11.30 21.73
N LEU A 139 -10.39 -10.71 20.54
CA LEU A 139 -10.43 -9.26 20.36
C LEU A 139 -11.83 -8.67 20.55
N ILE A 140 -12.89 -9.39 20.16
CA ILE A 140 -14.27 -9.00 20.43
C ILE A 140 -14.51 -8.94 21.94
N ASP A 141 -14.08 -9.97 22.66
CA ASP A 141 -14.23 -10.06 24.11
C ASP A 141 -13.41 -8.98 24.82
N PHE A 142 -12.16 -8.78 24.42
CA PHE A 142 -11.30 -7.74 24.98
C PHE A 142 -11.87 -6.34 24.72
N GLN A 143 -12.45 -6.10 23.54
CA GLN A 143 -13.15 -4.84 23.22
C GLN A 143 -14.36 -4.63 24.15
N ALA A 144 -15.12 -5.68 24.45
CA ALA A 144 -16.24 -5.60 25.38
C ALA A 144 -15.77 -5.26 26.80
N GLN A 145 -14.68 -5.86 27.28
CA GLN A 145 -14.10 -5.55 28.60
C GLN A 145 -13.64 -4.09 28.70
N LEU A 146 -12.94 -3.58 27.68
CA LEU A 146 -12.50 -2.17 27.65
C LEU A 146 -13.67 -1.19 27.67
N LYS A 147 -14.79 -1.53 27.01
CA LYS A 147 -15.99 -0.67 26.99
C LYS A 147 -16.61 -0.50 28.37
N ILE A 148 -16.57 -1.51 29.25
CA ILE A 148 -17.10 -1.43 30.62
C ILE A 148 -16.45 -0.29 31.40
N GLN A 149 -15.16 -0.05 31.16
CA GLN A 149 -14.39 1.02 31.77
C GLN A 149 -14.30 2.28 30.90
N GLY A 150 -15.13 2.46 29.87
CA GLY A 150 -15.11 3.68 29.04
C GLY A 150 -13.86 3.83 28.16
N ALA A 151 -13.20 2.72 27.82
CA ALA A 151 -12.17 2.66 26.79
C ALA A 151 -12.68 1.88 25.56
N LYS A 152 -11.99 2.02 24.43
CA LYS A 152 -12.22 1.20 23.25
C LYS A 152 -10.93 1.07 22.46
N MET A 153 -10.71 -0.08 21.83
CA MET A 153 -9.72 -0.22 20.79
C MET A 153 -10.21 0.54 19.55
N SER A 154 -9.59 1.68 19.24
CA SER A 154 -9.88 2.43 18.00
C SER A 154 -8.97 2.00 16.86
N GLN A 155 -7.75 1.56 17.19
CA GLN A 155 -6.73 1.10 16.24
C GLN A 155 -6.12 -0.19 16.79
N ILE A 156 -6.06 -1.23 15.95
CA ILE A 156 -5.52 -2.53 16.31
C ILE A 156 -4.49 -2.90 15.25
N ASP A 157 -3.26 -3.10 15.68
CA ASP A 157 -2.17 -3.60 14.85
C ASP A 157 -1.93 -5.07 15.22
N VAL A 158 -2.13 -5.97 14.26
CA VAL A 158 -2.14 -7.42 14.44
C VAL A 158 -0.96 -8.02 13.71
N GLU A 159 -0.08 -8.70 14.44
CA GLU A 159 1.01 -9.51 13.91
C GLU A 159 0.53 -10.97 13.86
N THR A 160 0.49 -11.55 12.66
CA THR A 160 0.04 -12.94 12.44
C THR A 160 1.05 -13.95 12.97
N GLY A 161 2.31 -13.56 13.13
CA GLY A 161 3.38 -14.42 13.61
C GLY A 161 3.74 -15.54 12.63
N GLU A 162 4.32 -16.62 13.16
CA GLU A 162 4.90 -17.70 12.36
C GLU A 162 3.87 -18.59 11.64
N GLN A 163 2.59 -18.44 11.96
CA GLN A 163 1.51 -19.23 11.37
C GLN A 163 0.89 -18.55 10.15
N ASP A 164 0.99 -19.21 8.99
CA ASP A 164 0.24 -18.81 7.81
C ASP A 164 -1.25 -19.13 8.04
N TRP A 165 -2.01 -18.10 8.42
CA TRP A 165 -3.45 -18.16 8.70
C TRP A 165 -4.30 -18.78 7.59
N LEU A 166 -3.85 -18.75 6.34
CA LEU A 166 -4.58 -19.25 5.18
C LEU A 166 -3.89 -20.45 4.51
N LYS A 167 -2.89 -21.05 5.17
CA LYS A 167 -2.20 -22.24 4.67
C LYS A 167 -3.18 -23.35 4.30
N GLY A 168 -3.00 -23.91 3.11
CA GLY A 168 -3.83 -25.01 2.61
C GLY A 168 -5.25 -24.63 2.17
N GLN A 169 -5.63 -23.34 2.26
CA GLN A 169 -6.90 -22.86 1.73
C GLN A 169 -6.81 -22.68 0.20
N PRO A 170 -7.85 -23.05 -0.57
CA PRO A 170 -7.86 -22.91 -2.02
C PRO A 170 -7.77 -21.45 -2.50
N ASN A 171 -8.05 -20.47 -1.62
CA ASN A 171 -7.99 -19.04 -1.91
C ASN A 171 -6.98 -18.32 -0.99
N ASN A 172 -5.74 -18.84 -0.85
CA ASN A 172 -4.66 -18.15 -0.13
C ASN A 172 -4.11 -16.96 -0.94
N THR A 173 -4.90 -15.89 -1.05
CA THR A 173 -4.55 -14.66 -1.77
C THR A 173 -4.53 -13.46 -0.82
N LEU A 174 -3.88 -12.37 -1.23
CA LEU A 174 -3.92 -11.09 -0.49
C LEU A 174 -5.36 -10.63 -0.25
N ARG A 175 -6.25 -10.84 -1.21
CA ARG A 175 -7.69 -10.55 -1.06
C ARG A 175 -8.32 -11.26 0.13
N SER A 176 -7.97 -12.52 0.38
CA SER A 176 -8.53 -13.28 1.48
C SER A 176 -8.08 -12.72 2.84
N TYR A 177 -6.82 -12.29 2.96
CA TYR A 177 -6.34 -11.53 4.11
C TYR A 177 -7.06 -10.19 4.25
N GLY A 178 -7.29 -9.47 3.15
CA GLY A 178 -8.13 -8.27 3.10
C GLY A 178 -9.53 -8.53 3.65
N GLY A 179 -10.15 -9.64 3.26
CA GLY A 179 -11.43 -10.10 3.78
C GLY A 179 -11.42 -10.32 5.29
N GLN A 180 -10.36 -10.94 5.85
CA GLN A 180 -10.22 -11.12 7.29
C GLN A 180 -10.12 -9.77 8.02
N ALA A 181 -9.27 -8.87 7.55
CA ALA A 181 -9.12 -7.54 8.15
C ALA A 181 -10.44 -6.75 8.12
N ARG A 182 -11.21 -6.86 7.02
CA ARG A 182 -12.56 -6.26 6.92
C ARG A 182 -13.54 -6.85 7.93
N LEU A 183 -13.54 -8.17 8.12
CA LEU A 183 -14.39 -8.82 9.14
C LEU A 183 -14.02 -8.32 10.55
N MET A 184 -12.73 -8.28 10.88
CA MET A 184 -12.23 -7.76 12.14
C MET A 184 -12.66 -6.30 12.36
N THR A 185 -12.48 -5.44 11.36
CA THR A 185 -12.94 -4.04 11.38
C THR A 185 -14.43 -3.93 11.69
N GLN A 186 -15.26 -4.78 11.06
CA GLN A 186 -16.71 -4.76 11.22
C GLN A 186 -17.16 -5.24 12.60
N PHE A 187 -16.68 -6.41 13.05
CA PHE A 187 -17.14 -7.01 14.31
C PHE A 187 -16.59 -6.28 15.54
N ILE A 188 -15.33 -5.84 15.50
CA ILE A 188 -14.70 -5.15 16.63
C ILE A 188 -15.06 -3.65 16.64
N GLY A 189 -15.30 -3.09 15.45
CA GLY A 189 -15.62 -1.68 15.24
C GLY A 189 -14.39 -0.78 15.38
N SER A 190 -13.26 -1.19 14.82
CA SER A 190 -11.92 -0.59 14.97
C SER A 190 -11.22 -0.50 13.61
N ASN A 191 -10.21 0.38 13.48
CA ASN A 191 -9.29 0.31 12.35
C ASN A 191 -8.31 -0.84 12.57
N ILE A 192 -8.07 -1.65 11.54
CA ILE A 192 -7.18 -2.81 11.58
C ILE A 192 -5.98 -2.56 10.68
N THR A 193 -4.79 -2.74 11.23
CA THR A 193 -3.57 -3.04 10.49
C THR A 193 -3.26 -4.51 10.73
N LEU A 194 -3.11 -5.31 9.68
CA LEU A 194 -2.75 -6.72 9.77
C LEU A 194 -1.42 -6.96 9.06
N HIS A 195 -0.41 -7.38 9.81
CA HIS A 195 0.92 -7.73 9.34
C HIS A 195 0.97 -9.24 9.05
N ILE A 196 1.29 -9.58 7.80
CA ILE A 196 1.43 -10.96 7.35
C ILE A 196 2.90 -11.34 7.51
N ASP A 197 3.22 -12.12 8.53
CA ASP A 197 4.61 -12.36 8.93
C ASP A 197 5.15 -13.68 8.36
N SER A 198 4.28 -14.57 7.88
CA SER A 198 4.64 -15.90 7.39
C SER A 198 3.82 -16.32 6.16
N GLY A 199 4.27 -17.38 5.49
CA GLY A 199 3.60 -17.94 4.30
C GLY A 199 3.93 -17.22 3.00
N LEU A 200 3.09 -17.46 1.98
CA LEU A 200 3.30 -16.96 0.60
C LEU A 200 3.36 -15.42 0.53
N HIS A 201 2.64 -14.74 1.41
CA HIS A 201 2.45 -13.29 1.40
C HIS A 201 3.21 -12.59 2.54
N SER A 202 4.24 -13.24 3.09
CA SER A 202 5.08 -12.68 4.16
C SER A 202 5.65 -11.31 3.76
N GLY A 203 5.63 -10.36 4.70
CA GLY A 203 6.04 -8.97 4.51
C GLY A 203 4.93 -8.06 4.02
N ALA A 204 3.76 -8.59 3.65
CA ALA A 204 2.62 -7.77 3.28
C ALA A 204 1.89 -7.19 4.50
N THR A 205 1.27 -6.03 4.32
CA THR A 205 0.47 -5.36 5.35
C THR A 205 -0.88 -4.94 4.79
N VAL A 206 -1.94 -5.30 5.50
CA VAL A 206 -3.33 -4.96 5.16
C VAL A 206 -3.83 -3.85 6.07
N PHE A 207 -4.48 -2.86 5.49
CA PHE A 207 -5.14 -1.77 6.17
C PHE A 207 -6.63 -1.81 5.90
N SER A 208 -7.44 -1.86 6.96
CA SER A 208 -8.89 -1.76 6.88
C SER A 208 -9.38 -0.68 7.85
N TYR A 209 -10.14 0.28 7.32
CA TYR A 209 -10.62 1.42 8.07
C TYR A 209 -12.12 1.30 8.32
N LYS A 210 -12.54 1.60 9.55
CA LYS A 210 -13.95 1.51 9.96
C LYS A 210 -14.85 2.48 9.19
N ASN A 211 -14.38 3.70 8.96
CA ASN A 211 -15.19 4.84 8.50
C ASN A 211 -14.81 5.32 7.09
N VAL A 212 -14.31 4.43 6.23
CA VAL A 212 -13.96 4.81 4.85
C VAL A 212 -15.15 4.58 3.91
N ALA A 213 -15.34 5.51 2.96
CA ALA A 213 -16.32 5.35 1.89
C ALA A 213 -16.03 4.07 1.11
N PHE A 214 -17.08 3.39 0.66
CA PHE A 214 -16.99 2.15 -0.15
C PHE A 214 -16.19 1.01 0.50
N ARG A 215 -15.94 1.08 1.81
CA ARG A 215 -15.29 0.03 2.62
C ARG A 215 -13.95 -0.43 2.04
N GLU A 216 -13.16 0.54 1.59
CA GLU A 216 -11.86 0.32 1.00
C GLU A 216 -10.90 -0.45 1.93
N ILE A 217 -10.12 -1.35 1.33
CA ILE A 217 -9.04 -2.12 1.96
C ILE A 217 -7.78 -1.88 1.14
N ILE A 218 -6.69 -1.49 1.77
CA ILE A 218 -5.40 -1.32 1.09
C ILE A 218 -4.46 -2.41 1.57
N ILE A 219 -3.79 -3.08 0.63
CA ILE A 219 -2.78 -4.09 0.91
C ILE A 219 -1.48 -3.65 0.27
N HIS A 220 -0.45 -3.49 1.08
CA HIS A 220 0.92 -3.29 0.61
C HIS A 220 1.64 -4.62 0.62
N SER A 221 2.01 -5.12 -0.55
CA SER A 221 2.95 -6.23 -0.68
C SER A 221 4.30 -5.71 -1.20
N PRO A 222 5.39 -6.48 -1.05
CA PRO A 222 6.68 -6.10 -1.61
C PRO A 222 6.68 -5.93 -3.15
N GLU A 223 5.79 -6.66 -3.84
CA GLU A 223 5.73 -6.70 -5.31
C GLU A 223 4.79 -5.64 -5.91
N TYR A 224 3.65 -5.39 -5.27
CA TYR A 224 2.60 -4.47 -5.74
C TYR A 224 1.70 -4.03 -4.59
N VAL A 225 0.95 -2.95 -4.80
CA VAL A 225 -0.06 -2.47 -3.85
C VAL A 225 -1.44 -2.78 -4.42
N VAL A 226 -2.40 -3.15 -3.57
CA VAL A 226 -3.78 -3.41 -4.00
C VAL A 226 -4.75 -2.59 -3.16
N GLY A 227 -5.64 -1.86 -3.82
CA GLY A 227 -6.80 -1.23 -3.21
C GLY A 227 -8.07 -1.96 -3.60
N TYR A 228 -8.71 -2.64 -2.65
CA TYR A 228 -10.04 -3.20 -2.87
C TYR A 228 -11.12 -2.23 -2.45
N SER A 229 -12.10 -1.98 -3.32
CA SER A 229 -13.23 -1.10 -3.00
C SER A 229 -14.54 -1.63 -3.56
N ASP A 230 -15.66 -1.33 -2.89
CA ASP A 230 -16.99 -1.56 -3.42
C ASP A 230 -17.35 -0.53 -4.53
N ALA A 231 -16.52 0.50 -4.75
CA ALA A 231 -16.70 1.52 -5.79
C ALA A 231 -16.27 1.09 -7.20
N TRP A 232 -15.37 0.11 -7.29
CA TRP A 232 -14.78 -0.30 -8.56
C TRP A 232 -15.75 -1.18 -9.37
N ASP A 233 -15.71 -1.05 -10.70
CA ASP A 233 -16.51 -1.90 -11.59
C ASP A 233 -16.07 -3.37 -11.45
N SER A 234 -17.03 -4.23 -11.10
CA SER A 234 -16.88 -5.68 -11.00
C SER A 234 -16.20 -6.38 -12.19
N LYS A 235 -16.11 -5.73 -13.36
CA LYS A 235 -15.51 -6.29 -14.58
C LYS A 235 -14.04 -5.92 -14.77
N PHE A 236 -13.49 -5.02 -13.97
CA PHE A 236 -12.16 -4.46 -14.21
C PHE A 236 -11.23 -4.65 -13.02
N ILE A 237 -9.96 -4.90 -13.32
CA ILE A 237 -8.86 -4.44 -12.47
C ILE A 237 -8.20 -3.31 -13.23
N SER A 238 -8.05 -2.15 -12.60
CA SER A 238 -7.44 -0.98 -13.23
C SER A 238 -6.19 -0.54 -12.48
N PHE A 239 -5.16 -0.11 -13.20
CA PHE A 239 -3.95 0.44 -12.61
C PHE A 239 -3.21 1.32 -13.60
N ASP A 240 -2.47 2.29 -13.08
CA ASP A 240 -1.52 3.07 -13.89
C ASP A 240 -0.22 2.28 -14.03
N TYR A 241 0.40 2.39 -15.20
CA TYR A 241 1.77 1.93 -15.42
C TYR A 241 2.70 2.62 -14.43
N ASN A 242 3.48 1.83 -13.71
CA ASN A 242 4.47 2.33 -12.77
C ASN A 242 5.89 2.00 -13.24
N GLU A 243 6.75 3.01 -13.43
CA GLU A 243 8.15 2.81 -13.81
C GLU A 243 8.98 2.08 -12.74
N ASP A 244 8.58 2.15 -11.47
CA ASP A 244 9.21 1.39 -10.38
C ASP A 244 8.80 -0.09 -10.38
N ASN A 245 7.90 -0.49 -11.30
CA ASN A 245 7.32 -1.83 -11.43
C ASN A 245 6.60 -2.33 -10.16
N VAL A 246 5.99 -1.40 -9.41
CA VAL A 246 5.15 -1.66 -8.22
C VAL A 246 3.79 -1.01 -8.43
N PRO A 247 2.91 -1.57 -9.27
CA PRO A 247 1.63 -0.97 -9.58
C PRO A 247 0.72 -0.92 -8.36
N LEU A 248 -0.11 0.13 -8.29
CA LEU A 248 -1.27 0.18 -7.41
C LEU A 248 -2.49 -0.38 -8.16
N LEU A 249 -2.85 -1.61 -7.84
CA LEU A 249 -3.97 -2.31 -8.43
C LEU A 249 -5.28 -1.87 -7.78
N SER A 250 -6.18 -1.30 -8.57
CA SER A 250 -7.54 -0.97 -8.15
C SER A 250 -8.46 -2.13 -8.50
N VAL A 251 -8.91 -2.86 -7.46
CA VAL A 251 -9.61 -4.15 -7.61
C VAL A 251 -11.00 -4.09 -6.97
N PRO A 252 -12.06 -4.47 -7.67
CA PRO A 252 -13.39 -4.56 -7.06
C PRO A 252 -13.45 -5.68 -6.02
N ILE A 253 -14.14 -5.41 -4.91
CA ILE A 253 -14.33 -6.42 -3.87
C ILE A 253 -15.17 -7.59 -4.40
N LYS A 254 -16.17 -7.29 -5.23
CA LYS A 254 -16.98 -8.29 -5.93
C LYS A 254 -16.69 -8.19 -7.41
N TYR A 255 -16.17 -9.27 -7.99
CA TYR A 255 -15.74 -9.29 -9.37
C TYR A 255 -16.43 -10.42 -10.13
N ASN A 256 -16.62 -10.22 -11.42
CA ASN A 256 -17.24 -11.22 -12.29
C ASN A 256 -16.27 -12.36 -12.60
N PRO A 257 -16.76 -13.54 -13.00
CA PRO A 257 -15.89 -14.64 -13.42
C PRO A 257 -14.92 -14.26 -14.54
N ASP A 258 -15.31 -13.31 -15.39
CA ASP A 258 -14.54 -12.83 -16.53
C ASP A 258 -14.12 -11.36 -16.33
N ILE A 259 -12.80 -11.14 -16.24
CA ILE A 259 -12.22 -9.85 -15.88
C ILE A 259 -11.46 -9.24 -17.06
N THR A 260 -11.58 -7.91 -17.20
CA THR A 260 -10.70 -7.10 -18.02
C THR A 260 -9.59 -6.52 -17.16
N LEU A 261 -8.33 -6.77 -17.52
CA LEU A 261 -7.20 -6.04 -16.94
C LEU A 261 -7.02 -4.74 -17.72
N ASN A 262 -7.03 -3.59 -17.05
CA ASN A 262 -6.86 -2.29 -17.65
C ASN A 262 -5.60 -1.62 -17.10
N ILE A 263 -4.60 -1.45 -17.96
CA ILE A 263 -3.40 -0.68 -17.64
C ILE A 263 -3.52 0.71 -18.30
N ILE A 264 -3.24 1.77 -17.55
CA ILE A 264 -3.23 3.15 -18.04
C ILE A 264 -1.77 3.59 -18.20
N ILE A 265 -1.37 3.93 -19.43
CA ILE A 265 -0.05 4.46 -19.74
C ILE A 265 -0.22 5.95 -20.04
N SER A 266 0.28 6.78 -19.13
CA SER A 266 0.06 8.23 -19.14
C SER A 266 1.27 9.03 -19.62
N THR A 267 2.42 8.38 -19.84
CA THR A 267 3.68 9.00 -20.26
C THR A 267 4.47 8.05 -21.16
N GLU A 268 5.42 8.62 -21.89
CA GLU A 268 6.44 7.85 -22.63
C GLU A 268 7.32 7.00 -21.70
N GLY A 269 8.07 6.08 -22.30
CA GLY A 269 9.09 5.28 -21.60
C GLY A 269 8.60 3.93 -21.06
N SER A 270 7.36 3.54 -21.35
CA SER A 270 6.88 2.19 -21.00
C SER A 270 7.57 1.12 -21.84
N THR A 271 8.10 0.08 -21.19
CA THR A 271 8.64 -1.09 -21.91
C THR A 271 7.61 -2.21 -21.94
N LYS A 272 7.58 -2.98 -23.04
CA LYS A 272 6.63 -4.09 -23.21
C LYS A 272 6.82 -5.18 -22.15
N GLU A 273 8.06 -5.42 -21.71
CA GLU A 273 8.40 -6.36 -20.65
C GLU A 273 7.85 -5.91 -19.29
N MET A 274 7.97 -4.62 -18.96
CA MET A 274 7.41 -4.07 -17.71
C MET A 274 5.89 -4.05 -17.73
N VAL A 275 5.27 -3.71 -18.86
CA VAL A 275 3.81 -3.79 -19.02
C VAL A 275 3.33 -5.23 -18.80
N LEU A 276 4.01 -6.22 -19.38
CA LEU A 276 3.71 -7.63 -19.15
C LEU A 276 3.86 -8.03 -17.68
N SER A 277 4.96 -7.62 -17.03
CA SER A 277 5.22 -7.89 -15.61
C SER A 277 4.07 -7.38 -14.72
N GLN A 278 3.61 -6.15 -14.93
CA GLN A 278 2.53 -5.56 -14.11
C GLN A 278 1.18 -6.21 -14.40
N LEU A 279 0.90 -6.58 -15.65
CA LEU A 279 -0.29 -7.37 -16.00
C LEU A 279 -0.27 -8.77 -15.33
N GLN A 280 0.89 -9.39 -15.23
CA GLN A 280 1.05 -10.67 -14.51
C GLN A 280 0.85 -10.51 -13.01
N GLN A 281 1.33 -9.42 -12.40
CA GLN A 281 1.02 -9.07 -11.01
C GLN A 281 -0.49 -8.90 -10.81
N ALA A 282 -1.17 -8.17 -11.70
CA ALA A 282 -2.63 -8.04 -11.66
C ALA A 282 -3.37 -9.39 -11.80
N LYS A 283 -2.84 -10.31 -12.61
CA LYS A 283 -3.38 -11.67 -12.77
C LYS A 283 -3.27 -12.50 -11.47
N LYS A 284 -2.29 -12.23 -10.59
CA LYS A 284 -2.20 -12.91 -9.29
C LYS A 284 -3.41 -12.61 -8.39
N GLU A 285 -4.09 -11.48 -8.61
CA GLU A 285 -5.20 -11.01 -7.77
C GLU A 285 -6.57 -11.59 -8.09
N ILE A 286 -6.80 -12.09 -9.31
CA ILE A 286 -8.12 -12.58 -9.72
C ILE A 286 -8.43 -14.00 -9.23
N GLY A 287 -7.47 -14.72 -8.65
CA GLY A 287 -7.64 -16.07 -8.13
C GLY A 287 -8.18 -17.03 -9.20
N ASN A 288 -9.40 -17.56 -8.99
CA ASN A 288 -10.06 -18.48 -9.93
C ASN A 288 -10.80 -17.80 -11.09
N ALA A 289 -10.84 -16.46 -11.16
CA ALA A 289 -11.43 -15.78 -12.32
C ALA A 289 -10.55 -15.89 -13.56
N SER A 290 -11.19 -15.77 -14.72
CA SER A 290 -10.55 -15.75 -16.03
C SER A 290 -10.23 -14.32 -16.46
N VAL A 291 -9.13 -14.14 -17.21
CA VAL A 291 -8.88 -12.89 -17.93
C VAL A 291 -9.55 -12.99 -19.29
N LEU A 292 -10.59 -12.19 -19.50
CA LEU A 292 -11.29 -12.11 -20.79
C LEU A 292 -10.43 -11.36 -21.82
N LYS A 293 -9.86 -10.23 -21.40
CA LYS A 293 -9.06 -9.35 -22.25
C LYS A 293 -8.18 -8.42 -21.43
N VAL A 294 -7.17 -7.88 -22.10
CA VAL A 294 -6.37 -6.76 -21.61
C VAL A 294 -6.72 -5.51 -22.40
N ARG A 295 -6.87 -4.40 -21.68
CA ARG A 295 -7.05 -3.06 -22.24
C ARG A 295 -5.83 -2.20 -21.87
N ILE A 296 -5.19 -1.64 -22.88
CA ILE A 296 -4.14 -0.64 -22.76
C ILE A 296 -4.79 0.71 -23.00
N SER A 297 -4.89 1.53 -21.97
CA SER A 297 -5.52 2.83 -22.01
C SER A 297 -4.46 3.92 -22.04
N THR A 298 -4.67 4.94 -22.86
CA THR A 298 -3.83 6.14 -22.91
C THR A 298 -4.71 7.36 -22.70
N GLY A 299 -4.25 8.33 -21.92
CA GLY A 299 -5.01 9.53 -21.57
C GLY A 299 -4.70 10.73 -22.46
N GLN A 300 -5.29 11.87 -22.12
CA GLN A 300 -5.13 13.16 -22.81
C GLN A 300 -3.65 13.60 -22.91
N GLN A 301 -2.86 13.28 -21.90
CA GLN A 301 -1.47 13.74 -21.79
C GLN A 301 -0.48 12.94 -22.65
N TYR A 302 -0.89 11.78 -23.17
CA TYR A 302 0.01 10.92 -23.93
C TYR A 302 -0.76 10.08 -24.95
N LEU A 303 -0.44 10.29 -26.23
CA LEU A 303 -0.86 9.41 -27.31
C LEU A 303 0.31 8.51 -27.69
N MET A 304 0.25 7.24 -27.30
CA MET A 304 1.24 6.25 -27.71
C MET A 304 1.36 6.18 -29.24
N PRO A 305 2.57 6.29 -29.81
CA PRO A 305 2.84 6.13 -31.23
C PRO A 305 2.25 4.84 -31.79
N GLU A 306 1.85 4.87 -33.07
CA GLU A 306 1.17 3.72 -33.69
C GLU A 306 2.07 2.47 -33.73
N GLN A 307 3.33 2.62 -34.13
CA GLN A 307 4.25 1.50 -34.22
C GLN A 307 4.50 0.88 -32.84
N GLU A 308 4.74 1.72 -31.82
CA GLU A 308 4.89 1.27 -30.42
C GLU A 308 3.63 0.55 -29.94
N SER A 309 2.44 1.08 -30.24
CA SER A 309 1.17 0.45 -29.91
C SER A 309 1.03 -0.93 -30.58
N ARG A 310 1.42 -1.06 -31.85
CA ARG A 310 1.35 -2.32 -32.59
C ARG A 310 2.33 -3.36 -32.03
N ASP A 311 3.56 -2.94 -31.73
CA ASP A 311 4.59 -3.81 -31.16
C ASP A 311 4.17 -4.33 -29.78
N LEU A 312 3.63 -3.45 -28.93
CA LEU A 312 3.13 -3.81 -27.61
C LEU A 312 1.94 -4.77 -27.69
N ILE A 313 0.96 -4.51 -28.56
CA ILE A 313 -0.22 -5.38 -28.74
C ILE A 313 0.19 -6.77 -29.24
N ASN A 314 1.08 -6.84 -30.23
CA ASN A 314 1.56 -8.12 -30.76
C ASN A 314 2.29 -8.92 -29.67
N TYR A 315 3.20 -8.28 -28.96
CA TYR A 315 3.94 -8.90 -27.86
C TYR A 315 2.98 -9.44 -26.78
N LEU A 316 2.08 -8.61 -26.26
CA LEU A 316 1.16 -9.02 -25.19
C LEU A 316 0.16 -10.08 -25.66
N SER A 317 -0.30 -10.02 -26.91
CA SER A 317 -1.22 -11.02 -27.46
C SER A 317 -0.56 -12.40 -27.54
N GLN A 318 0.72 -12.45 -27.89
CA GLN A 318 1.52 -13.68 -27.90
C GLN A 318 1.77 -14.21 -26.48
N GLU A 319 2.17 -13.34 -25.55
CA GLU A 319 2.56 -13.75 -24.20
C GLU A 319 1.37 -14.11 -23.29
N LEU A 320 0.22 -13.44 -23.45
CA LEU A 320 -0.93 -13.62 -22.57
C LEU A 320 -2.00 -14.55 -23.15
N GLY A 321 -2.03 -14.76 -24.47
CA GLY A 321 -3.02 -15.62 -25.11
C GLY A 321 -4.47 -15.16 -24.94
N VAL A 322 -4.69 -13.86 -24.69
CA VAL A 322 -6.02 -13.24 -24.56
C VAL A 322 -6.16 -12.08 -25.54
N LYS A 323 -7.40 -11.59 -25.72
CA LYS A 323 -7.63 -10.41 -26.56
C LYS A 323 -6.95 -9.19 -25.95
N ILE A 324 -6.22 -8.44 -26.78
CA ILE A 324 -5.63 -7.16 -26.39
C ILE A 324 -6.36 -6.03 -27.13
N GLU A 325 -6.73 -4.98 -26.40
CA GLU A 325 -7.35 -3.76 -26.94
C GLU A 325 -6.49 -2.56 -26.55
N ARG A 326 -6.25 -1.63 -27.48
CA ARG A 326 -5.71 -0.30 -27.18
C ARG A 326 -6.80 0.74 -27.34
N VAL A 327 -6.98 1.53 -26.31
CA VAL A 327 -7.95 2.62 -26.27
C VAL A 327 -7.27 3.95 -25.93
N HIS A 328 -7.89 5.05 -26.34
CA HIS A 328 -7.41 6.40 -26.04
C HIS A 328 -8.57 7.31 -25.67
N MET A 329 -8.33 8.23 -24.74
CA MET A 329 -9.25 9.32 -24.42
C MET A 329 -8.60 10.64 -24.84
N GLY A 330 -9.11 11.24 -25.91
CA GLY A 330 -8.62 12.52 -26.42
C GLY A 330 -9.04 13.72 -25.56
N ASP A 331 -8.44 14.87 -25.83
CA ASP A 331 -8.62 16.13 -25.07
C ASP A 331 -10.06 16.64 -24.98
N HIS A 332 -10.91 16.26 -25.94
CA HIS A 332 -12.32 16.66 -26.01
C HIS A 332 -13.29 15.48 -25.85
N ASP A 333 -12.77 14.29 -25.57
CA ASP A 333 -13.58 13.09 -25.42
C ASP A 333 -13.92 12.84 -23.95
N SER A 334 -15.18 12.52 -23.69
CA SER A 334 -15.64 12.07 -22.37
C SER A 334 -15.49 10.55 -22.16
N LYS A 335 -15.01 9.83 -23.18
CA LYS A 335 -14.96 8.37 -23.21
C LYS A 335 -13.74 7.87 -23.99
N PHE A 336 -13.24 6.70 -23.58
CA PHE A 336 -12.21 5.98 -24.32
C PHE A 336 -12.76 5.44 -25.66
N LYS A 337 -12.03 5.71 -26.74
CA LYS A 337 -12.26 5.16 -28.08
C LYS A 337 -11.33 3.97 -28.34
N LEU A 338 -11.86 2.92 -28.94
CA LEU A 338 -11.07 1.74 -29.33
C LEU A 338 -10.34 2.04 -30.63
N LEU A 339 -9.02 1.89 -30.63
CA LEU A 339 -8.19 2.21 -31.78
C LEU A 339 -7.63 0.97 -32.44
N LEU A 340 -7.06 0.07 -31.63
CA LEU A 340 -6.45 -1.18 -32.09
C LEU A 340 -6.97 -2.36 -31.27
N SER A 341 -7.09 -3.53 -31.89
CA SER A 341 -7.34 -4.77 -31.16
C SER A 341 -6.75 -5.98 -31.87
N LYS A 342 -6.40 -7.02 -31.10
CA LYS A 342 -5.97 -8.31 -31.64
C LYS A 342 -6.52 -9.45 -30.77
N ASN A 343 -7.18 -10.42 -31.37
CA ASN A 343 -7.54 -11.66 -30.68
C ASN A 343 -6.38 -12.66 -30.76
N PRO A 344 -6.33 -13.65 -29.85
CA PRO A 344 -5.36 -14.73 -29.93
C PRO A 344 -5.48 -15.47 -31.27
N GLY A 345 -4.37 -15.60 -31.98
CA GLY A 345 -4.31 -16.28 -33.28
C GLY A 345 -4.66 -15.41 -34.49
N ASP A 346 -5.08 -14.16 -34.31
CA ASP A 346 -5.26 -13.23 -35.45
C ASP A 346 -3.91 -12.95 -36.11
N PRO A 347 -3.80 -13.05 -37.45
CA PRO A 347 -2.54 -12.79 -38.15
C PRO A 347 -2.12 -11.32 -38.03
N GLU A 348 -3.08 -10.39 -38.06
CA GLU A 348 -2.84 -8.95 -38.08
C GLU A 348 -3.66 -8.23 -37.00
N ILE A 349 -3.24 -7.01 -36.64
CA ILE A 349 -3.97 -6.14 -35.71
C ILE A 349 -5.12 -5.47 -36.45
N LYS A 350 -6.32 -5.53 -35.89
CA LYS A 350 -7.48 -4.78 -36.39
C LYS A 350 -7.41 -3.32 -35.95
N VAL A 351 -7.48 -2.42 -36.93
CA VAL A 351 -7.62 -0.96 -36.74
C VAL A 351 -9.10 -0.60 -36.79
N HIS A 352 -9.59 0.20 -35.84
CA HIS A 352 -11.03 0.55 -35.73
C HIS A 352 -11.33 1.99 -36.11
N GLU A 353 -10.46 2.94 -35.75
CA GLU A 353 -10.56 4.33 -36.16
C GLU A 353 -9.20 4.78 -36.71
N HIS A 354 -9.22 5.59 -37.78
CA HIS A 354 -8.03 6.32 -38.22
C HIS A 354 -7.68 7.32 -37.11
N LEU A 355 -6.67 7.00 -36.32
CA LEU A 355 -5.90 8.00 -35.57
C LEU A 355 -5.57 9.08 -36.58
N ALA A 356 -6.08 10.30 -36.35
CA ALA A 356 -6.11 11.37 -37.34
C ALA A 356 -4.88 11.31 -38.26
N GLU A 357 -5.12 11.12 -39.55
CA GLU A 357 -4.19 11.58 -40.56
C GLU A 357 -3.83 13.00 -40.13
N THR A 358 -2.59 13.23 -39.71
CA THR A 358 -2.04 14.58 -39.78
C THR A 358 -2.28 14.99 -41.22
N THR A 359 -3.22 15.92 -41.43
CA THR A 359 -3.65 16.32 -42.76
C THR A 359 -2.39 16.60 -43.59
N PRO A 360 -2.26 16.09 -44.83
CA PRO A 360 -1.07 16.30 -45.67
C PRO A 360 -0.73 17.77 -45.97
N HIS A 361 -1.50 18.73 -45.45
CA HIS A 361 -1.39 20.15 -45.74
C HIS A 361 -0.35 20.92 -44.91
N GLN A 362 0.50 20.26 -44.13
CA GLN A 362 1.62 20.95 -43.45
C GLN A 362 2.98 20.81 -44.15
N ASP A 363 3.09 20.04 -45.24
CA ASP A 363 4.31 19.93 -46.04
C ASP A 363 4.35 20.88 -47.26
N THR A 364 3.51 21.91 -47.29
CA THR A 364 3.66 22.95 -48.32
C THR A 364 4.63 24.02 -47.78
N PRO A 365 5.80 24.23 -48.40
CA PRO A 365 6.66 25.36 -48.05
C PRO A 365 5.86 26.66 -48.13
N LEU A 366 5.98 27.51 -47.11
CA LEU A 366 5.30 28.81 -46.97
C LEU A 366 5.37 29.73 -48.20
N HIS A 367 6.22 29.44 -49.18
CA HIS A 367 6.36 30.18 -50.43
C HIS A 367 5.33 29.87 -51.52
N ASN A 368 4.46 28.87 -51.34
CA ASN A 368 3.46 28.46 -52.35
C ASN A 368 2.01 28.82 -52.02
N TRP A 369 1.78 29.79 -51.14
CA TRP A 369 0.44 30.36 -50.94
C TRP A 369 0.29 31.59 -51.86
N ALA A 370 -0.48 31.43 -52.93
CA ALA A 370 -0.87 32.48 -53.87
C ALA A 370 -2.22 33.09 -53.50
#